data_AF-A0A1U9KGA9-F1
#
_entry.id   AF-A0A1U9KGA9-F1
#
_cell.length_a   1.000
_cell.length_b   1.000
_cell.length_c   1.000
_cell.angle_alpha   90.00
_cell.angle_beta   90.00
_cell.angle_gamma   90.00
#
_symmetry.space_group_name_H-M   'P 1'
#
loop_
_entity.id
_entity.type
_entity.pdbx_description
1 polymer ?
#
loop_
_entity_poly.entity_id
_entity_poly.type
_entity_poly.pdbx_seq_one_letter_code
_entity_poly.pdbx_strand_id
1 'polypeptide(L)' 'MRPIRRFPISSTSIVRIVVFIVGALMLLAAARFVAELPAVMPGNAAGTMVLVTLGAIFVLAAIWIGI' A
#
# COMPACT_ATOMS: atom_id res chain seq x y z
N MET A 1 -0.68 42.22 -0.20
CA MET A 1 -0.25 40.85 -0.56
C MET A 1 -1.22 39.86 0.08
N ARG A 2 -1.94 39.05 -0.71
CA ARG A 2 -2.89 38.06 -0.15
C ARG A 2 -2.09 36.93 0.51
N PRO A 3 -2.42 36.50 1.74
CA PRO A 3 -1.73 35.38 2.36
C PRO A 3 -2.00 34.11 1.55
N ILE A 4 -0.96 33.57 0.93
CA ILE A 4 -0.98 32.24 0.34
C ILE A 4 -1.20 31.28 1.52
N ARG A 5 -2.41 30.71 1.63
CA ARG A 5 -2.71 29.65 2.60
C ARG A 5 -1.81 28.45 2.29
N ARG A 6 -0.65 28.39 2.93
CA ARG A 6 0.14 27.17 2.99
C ARG A 6 -0.64 26.21 3.88
N PHE A 7 -1.29 25.21 3.29
CA PHE A 7 -1.91 24.14 4.04
C PHE A 7 -0.83 23.49 4.92
N PRO A 8 -0.95 23.50 6.26
CA PRO A 8 0.02 22.87 7.12
C PRO A 8 -0.29 21.37 7.14
N ILE A 9 0.08 20.67 6.07
CA ILE A 9 0.10 19.20 6.11
C ILE A 9 1.28 18.84 7.01
N SER A 10 0.99 18.22 8.17
CA SER A 10 2.06 17.77 9.07
C SER A 10 2.92 16.70 8.38
N SER A 11 4.21 16.64 8.70
CA SER A 11 5.11 15.63 8.14
C SER A 11 4.58 14.21 8.33
N THR A 12 3.88 13.95 9.45
CA THR A 12 3.20 12.68 9.72
C THR A 12 2.13 12.35 8.67
N SER A 13 1.34 13.34 8.25
CA SER A 13 0.33 13.16 7.20
C SER A 13 0.97 12.90 5.83
N ILE A 14 2.10 13.55 5.53
CA ILE A 14 2.85 13.30 4.28
C ILE A 14 3.35 11.86 4.25
N VAL A 15 3.97 11.39 5.34
CA VAL A 15 4.47 10.00 5.45
C VAL A 15 3.32 9.01 5.28
N ARG A 16 2.18 9.24 5.93
CA ARG A 16 0.99 8.39 5.78
C ARG A 16 0.52 8.28 4.33
N ILE A 17 0.47 9.40 3.61
CA ILE A 17 0.07 9.43 2.20
C ILE A 17 1.09 8.69 1.33
N VAL A 18 2.39 8.93 1.53
CA VAL A 18 3.45 8.25 0.76
C VAL A 18 3.38 6.74 0.97
N VAL A 19 3.26 6.27 2.22
CA VAL A 19 3.18 4.83 2.47
C VAL A 19 1.89 4.23 1.92
N PHE A 20 0.77 4.95 1.96
CA PHE A 20 -0.46 4.51 1.31
C PHE A 20 -0.28 4.32 -0.20
N ILE A 21 0.35 5.27 -0.88
CA ILE A 21 0.64 5.20 -2.32
C ILE A 21 1.56 4.01 -2.63
N VAL A 22 2.64 3.84 -1.87
CA VAL A 22 3.59 2.72 -2.05
C VAL A 22 2.91 1.37 -1.82
N GLY A 23 2.08 1.25 -0.76
CA GLY A 23 1.32 0.05 -0.47
C GLY A 23 0.31 -0.31 -1.57
N ALA A 24 -0.39 0.69 -2.12
CA ALA A 24 -1.31 0.49 -3.23
C ALA A 24 -0.60 0.03 -4.51
N LEU A 25 0.57 0.61 -4.82
CA LEU A 25 1.38 0.19 -5.97
C LEU A 25 1.90 -1.25 -5.82
N MET A 26 2.30 -1.64 -4.61
CA MET A 26 2.69 -3.02 -4.28
C MET A 26 1.53 -4.01 -4.48
N LEU A 27 0.32 -3.66 -4.03
CA LEU A 27 -0.87 -4.49 -4.26
C LEU A 27 -1.20 -4.64 -5.75
N LEU A 28 -1.07 -3.55 -6.52
CA LEU A 28 -1.26 -3.59 -7.97
C LEU A 28 -0.24 -4.50 -8.65
N ALA A 29 1.04 -4.42 -8.26
CA ALA A 29 2.09 -5.29 -8.77
C ALA A 29 1.84 -6.77 -8.41
N ALA A 30 1.40 -7.05 -7.18
CA ALA A 30 1.05 -8.41 -6.75
C ALA A 30 -0.15 -8.96 -7.54
N ALA A 31 -1.16 -8.13 -7.79
CA ALA A 31 -2.30 -8.52 -8.62
C ALA A 31 -1.90 -8.83 -10.06
N ARG A 32 -0.99 -8.04 -10.63
CA ARG A 32 -0.39 -8.29 -11.96
C ARG A 32 0.41 -9.59 -11.99
N PHE A 33 1.24 -9.82 -10.98
CA PHE A 33 2.03 -11.04 -10.84
C PHE A 33 1.15 -12.29 -10.84
N VAL A 34 0.01 -12.27 -10.16
CA VAL A 34 -0.93 -13.40 -10.14
C VAL A 34 -1.73 -13.54 -11.44
N ALA A 35 -2.09 -12.43 -12.08
CA ALA A 35 -2.73 -12.48 -13.40
C ALA A 35 -1.81 -13.04 -14.49
N GLU A 36 -0.50 -12.80 -14.39
CA GLU A 36 0.52 -13.23 -15.35
C GLU A 36 1.10 -14.63 -15.04
N LEU A 37 0.67 -15.30 -13.95
CA LEU A 37 1.04 -16.67 -13.59
C LEU A 37 -0.05 -17.73 -13.86
N PRO A 38 -0.74 -17.76 -15.02
CA PRO A 38 -1.90 -18.64 -15.21
C PRO A 38 -1.59 -20.14 -15.31
N ALA A 39 -0.33 -20.61 -15.24
CA ALA A 39 -0.03 -22.00 -15.58
C ALA A 39 0.99 -22.77 -14.70
N VAL A 40 1.78 -22.11 -13.83
CA VAL A 40 2.95 -22.79 -13.22
C VAL A 40 2.74 -23.24 -11.78
N MET A 41 2.06 -22.43 -10.93
CA MET A 41 1.75 -22.79 -9.53
C MET A 41 0.56 -21.95 -8.98
N PRO A 42 -0.68 -22.22 -9.40
CA PRO A 42 -1.85 -21.41 -9.03
C PRO A 42 -2.10 -21.35 -7.51
N GLY A 43 -1.84 -22.44 -6.78
CA GLY A 43 -1.99 -22.48 -5.33
C GLY A 43 -0.99 -21.59 -4.58
N ASN A 44 0.27 -21.55 -5.04
CA ASN A 44 1.31 -20.73 -4.41
C ASN A 44 1.10 -19.25 -4.72
N ALA A 45 0.75 -18.90 -5.96
CA ALA A 45 0.45 -17.53 -6.36
C ALA A 45 -0.74 -16.94 -5.57
N ALA A 46 -1.81 -17.72 -5.39
CA ALA A 46 -2.95 -17.32 -4.56
C ALA A 46 -2.54 -17.13 -3.09
N GLY A 47 -1.74 -18.04 -2.53
CA GLY A 47 -1.22 -17.94 -1.16
C GLY A 47 -0.36 -16.69 -0.94
N THR A 48 0.52 -16.37 -1.90
CA THR A 48 1.35 -15.16 -1.84
C THR A 48 0.50 -13.89 -1.94
N MET A 49 -0.52 -13.84 -2.80
CA MET A 49 -1.47 -12.72 -2.87
C MET A 49 -2.17 -12.47 -1.53
N VAL A 50 -2.64 -13.54 -0.88
CA VAL A 50 -3.31 -13.42 0.43
C VAL A 50 -2.33 -12.86 1.48
N LEU A 51 -1.10 -13.39 1.55
CA LEU A 51 -0.08 -12.91 2.48
C LEU A 51 0.30 -11.43 2.24
N VAL A 52 0.48 -11.05 0.98
CA VAL A 52 0.79 -9.65 0.61
C VAL A 52 -0.37 -8.73 0.97
N THR A 53 -1.61 -9.16 0.72
CA THR A 53 -2.80 -8.36 1.05
C THR A 53 -2.94 -8.17 2.55
N LEU A 54 -2.80 -9.23 3.34
CA LEU A 54 -2.85 -9.16 4.80
C LEU A 54 -1.71 -8.31 5.37
N GLY A 55 -0.48 -8.47 4.86
CA GLY A 55 0.67 -7.65 5.24
C GLY A 55 0.45 -6.17 4.95
N ALA A 56 -0.09 -5.83 3.78
CA ALA A 56 -0.42 -4.45 3.43
C ALA A 56 -1.48 -3.86 4.39
N ILE A 57 -2.51 -4.63 4.73
CA ILE A 57 -3.53 -4.20 5.70
C ILE A 57 -2.90 -3.94 7.07
N PHE A 58 -2.05 -4.84 7.57
CA PHE A 58 -1.36 -4.65 8.86
C PHE A 58 -0.45 -3.42 8.87
N VAL A 59 0.31 -3.18 7.80
CA VAL A 59 1.17 -2.00 7.68
C VAL A 59 0.33 -0.72 7.66
N LEU A 60 -0.73 -0.68 6.85
CA LEU A 60 -1.64 0.47 6.81
C LEU A 60 -2.31 0.72 8.16
N ALA A 61 -2.72 -0.33 8.87
CA ALA A 61 -3.29 -0.24 10.20
C ALA A 61 -2.28 0.30 11.22
N ALA A 62 -1.05 -0.22 11.23
CA ALA A 62 0.01 0.24 12.15
C ALA A 62 0.31 1.73 11.97
N ILE A 63 0.40 2.19 10.72
CA ILE A 63 0.64 3.59 10.35
C ILE A 63 -0.49 4.52 10.83
N TRP A 64 -1.72 4.01 10.84
CA TRP A 64 -2.88 4.76 11.31
C TRP A 64 -2.97 4.79 12.84
N ILE A 65 -2.69 3.66 13.50
CA ILE A 65 -2.71 3.52 14.96
C ILE A 65 -1.55 4.29 15.62
N GLY A 66 -0.46 4.57 14.89
CA GLY A 66 0.64 5.41 15.35
C GLY A 66 1.68 4.65 16.18
N ILE A 67 1.86 3.36 15.91
CA ILE A 67 2.97 2.54 16.42
C ILE A 67 4.26 2.87 15.65
#